data_AF-A0A9D4CBJ6-F1
#
_entry.id   AF-A0A9D4CBJ6-F1
#
_cell.length_a   1.000
_cell.length_b   1.000
_cell.length_c   1.000
_cell.angle_alpha   90.00
_cell.angle_beta   90.00
_cell.angle_gamma   90.00
#
_symmetry.space_group_name_H-M   'P 1'
#
loop_
_entity.id
_entity.type
_entity.pdbx_description
1 polymer ?
#
loop_
_entity_poly.entity_id
_entity_poly.type
_entity_poly.pdbx_seq_one_letter_code
_entity_poly.pdbx_strand_id
1 'polypeptide(L)'
;MVCLPCIDDLLLQEDLIQMLPMVSEANAMAEELHKGVKFEINLVSPQARGQKNGKTEVMVKMLAQDGSGNDWLWDRNKFINRKYIMQEMYANFVDGDENWDLPQEKDPFWEPADCEKLIGTCHVLLQSLAYNIDLQEKLVISDFKGQDQGHVDIAIVPCTKDYKPVGEDEFVEDPKELLGKPLFCIVKITAAQGLPQNIAKSFCRYKFYLDKDYVQTNEISGTINPEFNHEKQVTIKSVTEQFIEYLNNESLYIEVWGRQKAGKGQKEKTMVGKGGKQAAPAAPVGGVAVNGQAGGTALTPIPDTKSKEEAAKYRQEADSQKKRAEESDAKLSKINGYMRERKNKGHTAIKIEDVEALLAGKIPKGEPVQPTVVQVEGGSKACTIQ
;
A
#
# COMPACT_ATOMS: atom_id res chain seq x y z
N MET A 1 -9.27 -24.65 28.15
CA MET A 1 -8.38 -24.93 27.00
C MET A 1 -7.99 -23.57 26.44
N VAL A 2 -6.82 -23.06 26.82
CA VAL A 2 -6.33 -21.77 26.30
C VAL A 2 -5.77 -22.06 24.92
N CYS A 3 -6.40 -21.53 23.89
CA CYS A 3 -5.88 -21.63 22.53
C CYS A 3 -4.54 -20.89 22.52
N LEU A 4 -3.45 -21.59 22.17
CA LEU A 4 -2.17 -20.93 21.96
C LEU A 4 -2.35 -19.93 20.80
N PRO A 5 -1.88 -18.67 20.94
CA PRO A 5 -1.95 -17.71 19.84
C PRO A 5 -1.22 -18.26 18.62
N CYS A 6 -1.77 -18.04 17.43
CA CYS A 6 -1.09 -18.49 16.22
C CYS A 6 0.21 -17.70 16.03
N ILE A 7 1.18 -18.25 15.29
CA ILE A 7 2.48 -17.59 15.08
C ILE A 7 2.30 -16.18 14.49
N ASP A 8 1.30 -15.98 13.62
CA ASP A 8 1.02 -14.68 13.03
C ASP A 8 0.54 -13.66 14.07
N ASP A 9 -0.24 -14.08 15.07
CA ASP A 9 -0.67 -13.21 16.18
C ASP A 9 0.52 -12.78 17.04
N LEU A 10 1.46 -13.68 17.28
CA LEU A 10 2.68 -13.39 18.04
C LEU A 10 3.57 -12.38 17.30
N LEU A 11 3.75 -12.55 15.99
CA LEU A 11 4.50 -11.61 15.15
C LEU A 11 3.82 -10.23 15.11
N LEU A 12 2.49 -10.21 14.98
CA LEU A 12 1.72 -8.96 15.00
C LEU A 12 1.85 -8.24 16.35
N GLN A 13 1.80 -8.98 17.45
CA GLN A 13 1.98 -8.45 18.80
C GLN A 13 3.39 -7.89 19.00
N GLU A 14 4.42 -8.58 18.52
CA GLU A 14 5.80 -8.09 18.56
C GLU A 14 5.95 -6.77 17.79
N ASP A 15 5.43 -6.72 16.55
CA ASP A 15 5.42 -5.51 15.74
C ASP A 15 4.71 -4.35 16.44
N LEU A 16 3.57 -4.61 17.08
CA LEU A 16 2.81 -3.59 17.80
C LEU A 16 3.60 -3.04 18.99
N ILE A 17 4.22 -3.91 19.79
CA ILE A 17 5.05 -3.51 20.95
C ILE A 17 6.22 -2.63 20.50
N GLN A 18 6.85 -2.96 19.36
CA GLN A 18 7.95 -2.15 18.81
C GLN A 18 7.46 -0.80 18.27
N MET A 19 6.32 -0.76 17.60
CA MET A 19 5.82 0.44 16.92
C MET A 19 5.19 1.47 17.88
N LEU A 20 4.57 1.02 18.98
CA LEU A 20 3.93 1.90 19.97
C LEU A 20 4.83 3.04 20.49
N PRO A 21 6.02 2.76 21.06
CA PRO A 21 6.91 3.82 21.53
C PRO A 21 7.40 4.71 20.38
N MET A 22 7.69 4.15 19.20
CA MET A 22 8.17 4.92 18.05
C MET A 22 7.13 5.93 17.55
N VAL A 23 5.85 5.57 17.55
CA VAL A 23 4.75 6.49 17.22
C VAL A 23 4.58 7.55 18.30
N SER A 24 4.76 7.20 19.58
CA SER A 24 4.73 8.18 20.68
C SER A 24 5.86 9.21 20.53
N GLU A 25 7.08 8.75 20.23
CA GLU A 25 8.24 9.63 20.00
C GLU A 25 8.04 10.52 18.76
N ALA A 26 7.55 9.97 17.65
CA ALA A 26 7.27 10.74 16.44
C ALA A 26 6.25 11.85 16.68
N ASN A 27 5.21 11.58 17.49
CA ASN A 27 4.23 12.59 17.88
C ASN A 27 4.84 13.69 18.77
N ALA A 28 5.67 13.34 19.74
CA ALA A 28 6.35 14.32 20.59
C ALA A 28 7.26 15.25 19.77
N MET A 29 8.05 14.68 18.84
CA MET A 29 8.88 15.48 17.93
C MET A 29 8.01 16.37 17.02
N ALA A 30 6.91 15.86 16.48
CA ALA A 30 6.01 16.64 15.62
C ALA A 30 5.39 17.83 16.38
N GLU A 31 5.08 17.66 17.66
CA GLU A 31 4.52 18.70 18.53
C GLU A 31 5.56 19.78 18.85
N GLU A 32 6.76 19.41 19.28
CA GLU A 32 7.85 20.34 19.60
C GLU A 32 8.36 21.10 18.37
N LEU A 33 8.43 20.44 17.21
CA LEU A 33 8.85 21.06 15.95
C LEU A 33 7.69 21.78 15.22
N HIS A 34 6.49 21.79 15.81
CA HIS A 34 5.27 22.42 15.25
C HIS A 34 4.94 21.98 13.81
N LYS A 35 5.09 20.68 13.51
CA LYS A 35 4.92 20.12 12.17
C LYS A 35 3.46 19.90 11.75
N GLY A 36 2.50 20.04 12.67
CA GLY A 36 1.06 20.04 12.35
C GLY A 36 0.53 18.69 11.85
N VAL A 37 1.11 17.58 12.30
CA VAL A 37 0.68 16.22 11.98
C VAL A 37 0.58 15.35 13.23
N LYS A 38 -0.23 14.30 13.15
CA LYS A 38 -0.37 13.28 14.19
C LYS A 38 -0.26 11.88 13.60
N PHE A 39 0.44 10.98 14.28
CA PHE A 39 0.62 9.59 13.90
C PHE A 39 -0.24 8.66 14.77
N GLU A 40 -0.93 7.71 14.14
CA GLU A 40 -1.78 6.71 14.80
C GLU A 40 -1.50 5.31 14.26
N ILE A 41 -1.33 4.34 15.16
CA ILE A 41 -1.19 2.93 14.77
C ILE A 41 -2.55 2.39 14.33
N ASN A 42 -2.55 1.64 13.23
CA ASN A 42 -3.71 0.90 12.74
C ASN A 42 -3.30 -0.53 12.37
N LEU A 43 -4.12 -1.49 12.77
CA LEU A 43 -4.00 -2.88 12.35
C LEU A 43 -4.83 -3.07 11.09
N VAL A 44 -4.20 -3.50 10.00
CA VAL A 44 -4.86 -3.55 8.71
C VAL A 44 -4.80 -4.96 8.15
N SER A 45 -5.99 -5.53 7.91
CA SER A 45 -6.13 -6.87 7.37
C SER A 45 -5.68 -6.94 5.90
N PRO A 46 -5.37 -8.13 5.36
CA PRO A 46 -5.08 -8.30 3.94
C PRO A 46 -6.22 -7.77 3.04
N GLN A 47 -7.47 -8.07 3.40
CA GLN A 47 -8.63 -7.71 2.59
C GLN A 47 -8.82 -6.19 2.52
N ALA A 48 -8.57 -5.49 3.63
CA ALA A 48 -8.54 -4.03 3.66
C ALA A 48 -7.42 -3.41 2.80
N ARG A 49 -6.42 -4.19 2.40
CA ARG A 49 -5.33 -3.79 1.49
C ARG A 49 -5.53 -4.28 0.06
N GLY A 50 -6.71 -4.80 -0.27
CA GLY A 50 -6.99 -5.38 -1.59
C GLY A 50 -6.34 -6.75 -1.80
N GLN A 51 -5.88 -7.40 -0.73
CA GLN A 51 -5.20 -8.69 -0.80
C GLN A 51 -6.15 -9.83 -0.39
N LYS A 52 -6.14 -10.92 -1.16
CA LYS A 52 -6.92 -12.13 -0.86
C LYS A 52 -6.43 -12.82 0.41
N ASN A 53 -5.11 -12.99 0.49
CA ASN A 53 -4.42 -13.73 1.52
C ASN A 53 -3.30 -12.87 2.11
N GLY A 54 -2.90 -13.18 3.33
CA GLY A 54 -1.81 -12.51 4.03
C GLY A 54 -2.08 -12.48 5.53
N LYS A 55 -1.21 -11.82 6.27
CA LYS A 55 -1.43 -11.51 7.68
C LYS A 55 -1.91 -10.07 7.85
N THR A 56 -2.58 -9.81 8.96
CA THR A 56 -2.80 -8.44 9.44
C THR A 56 -1.45 -7.80 9.70
N GLU A 57 -1.31 -6.52 9.34
CA GLU A 57 -0.06 -5.78 9.52
C GLU A 57 -0.28 -4.49 10.31
N VAL A 58 0.75 -4.10 11.05
CA VAL A 58 0.81 -2.81 11.74
C VAL A 58 1.19 -1.74 10.73
N MET A 59 0.32 -0.76 10.52
CA MET A 59 0.55 0.41 9.67
C MET A 59 0.37 1.69 10.49
N VAL A 60 0.98 2.78 10.02
CA VAL A 60 0.92 4.08 10.70
C VAL A 60 0.15 5.07 9.83
N LYS A 61 -0.94 5.60 10.37
CA LYS A 61 -1.72 6.67 9.77
C LYS A 61 -1.14 8.00 10.20
N MET A 62 -0.65 8.80 9.27
CA MET A 62 -0.33 10.21 9.47
C MET A 62 -1.57 11.06 9.15
N LEU A 63 -2.02 11.89 10.08
CA LEU A 63 -3.15 12.80 9.93
C LEU A 63 -2.65 14.25 9.89
N ALA A 64 -3.08 15.03 8.90
CA ALA A 64 -2.86 16.47 8.88
C ALA A 64 -3.77 17.17 9.89
N GLN A 65 -3.21 18.13 10.65
CA GLN A 65 -3.95 18.93 11.63
C GLN A 65 -4.37 20.32 11.09
N ASP A 66 -4.36 20.50 9.78
CA ASP A 66 -4.71 21.77 9.09
C ASP A 66 -6.23 21.89 8.78
N GLY A 67 -7.03 20.93 9.22
CA GLY A 67 -8.47 20.86 8.96
C GLY A 67 -8.84 20.43 7.53
N SER A 68 -7.86 20.02 6.70
CA SER A 68 -8.13 19.47 5.36
C SER A 68 -8.83 18.10 5.40
N GLY A 69 -8.70 17.38 6.52
CA GLY A 69 -9.10 15.98 6.63
C GLY A 69 -8.15 15.01 5.93
N ASN A 70 -6.98 15.49 5.45
CA ASN A 70 -6.02 14.65 4.78
C ASN A 70 -5.32 13.69 5.74
N ASP A 71 -5.11 12.48 5.27
CA ASP A 71 -4.34 11.47 5.98
C ASP A 71 -3.63 10.53 5.00
N TRP A 72 -2.59 9.87 5.48
CA TRP A 72 -1.76 8.96 4.72
C TRP A 72 -1.47 7.72 5.55
N LEU A 73 -1.57 6.55 4.92
CA LEU A 73 -1.31 5.28 5.56
C LEU A 73 0.06 4.77 5.10
N TRP A 74 0.97 4.61 6.03
CA TRP A 74 2.33 4.14 5.77
C TRP A 74 2.50 2.72 6.29
N ASP A 75 3.17 1.90 5.49
CA ASP A 75 3.68 0.64 5.99
C ASP A 75 4.76 0.88 7.06
N ARG A 76 5.04 -0.20 7.81
CA ARG A 76 6.02 -0.23 8.89
C ARG A 76 7.40 0.31 8.46
N ASN A 77 7.89 -0.10 7.29
CA ASN A 77 9.23 0.24 6.85
C ASN A 77 9.33 1.73 6.48
N LYS A 78 8.33 2.25 5.75
CA LYS A 78 8.24 3.67 5.43
C LYS A 78 8.22 4.54 6.68
N PHE A 79 7.43 4.16 7.69
CA PHE A 79 7.40 4.89 8.96
C PHE A 79 8.75 4.85 9.68
N ILE A 80 9.37 3.68 9.84
CA ILE A 80 10.68 3.54 10.51
C ILE A 80 11.75 4.39 9.81
N ASN A 81 11.80 4.33 8.48
CA ASN A 81 12.75 5.11 7.70
C ASN A 81 12.52 6.62 7.89
N ARG A 82 11.27 7.09 7.92
CA ARG A 82 10.97 8.50 8.20
C ARG A 82 11.28 8.88 9.65
N LYS A 83 11.00 8.01 10.62
CA LYS A 83 11.29 8.22 12.03
C LYS A 83 12.78 8.46 12.29
N TYR A 84 13.66 7.74 11.58
CA TYR A 84 15.09 7.99 11.63
C TYR A 84 15.43 9.45 11.24
N ILE A 85 14.85 9.93 10.14
CA ILE A 85 15.04 11.31 9.65
C ILE A 85 14.41 12.32 10.62
N MET A 86 13.28 12.00 11.25
CA MET A 86 12.67 12.83 12.30
C MET A 86 13.61 13.01 13.49
N GLN A 87 14.27 11.93 13.93
CA GLN A 87 15.23 11.99 15.05
C GLN A 87 16.46 12.84 14.71
N GLU A 88 16.98 12.72 13.48
CA GLU A 88 18.09 13.55 13.01
C GLU A 88 17.69 15.04 12.97
N MET A 89 16.52 15.34 12.40
CA MET A 89 15.96 16.69 12.38
C MET A 89 15.79 17.26 13.79
N TYR A 90 15.24 16.48 14.71
CA TYR A 90 15.03 16.89 16.10
C TYR A 90 16.35 17.11 16.86
N ALA A 91 17.34 16.25 16.66
CA ALA A 91 18.66 16.40 17.26
C ALA A 91 19.36 17.69 16.79
N ASN A 92 19.24 18.04 15.50
CA ASN A 92 19.78 19.30 14.97
C ASN A 92 19.05 20.52 15.55
N PHE A 93 17.72 20.43 15.73
CA PHE A 93 16.92 21.46 16.41
C PHE A 93 17.40 21.70 17.84
N VAL A 94 17.59 20.63 18.63
CA VAL A 94 18.05 20.72 20.03
C VAL A 94 19.47 21.30 20.14
N ASP A 95 20.33 21.03 19.17
CA ASP A 95 21.68 21.61 19.12
C ASP A 95 21.71 23.09 18.69
N GLY A 96 20.57 23.63 18.24
CA GLY A 96 20.45 25.00 17.75
C GLY A 96 21.02 25.21 16.35
N ASP A 97 21.09 24.17 15.50
CA ASP A 97 21.48 24.32 14.10
C ASP A 97 20.42 25.13 13.35
N GLU A 98 20.77 26.30 12.80
CA GLU A 98 19.84 27.17 12.07
C GLU A 98 19.21 26.50 10.84
N ASN A 99 19.81 25.42 10.30
CA ASN A 99 19.32 24.68 9.14
C ASN A 99 18.67 23.34 9.50
N TRP A 100 18.23 23.16 10.75
CA TRP A 100 17.51 21.95 11.17
C TRP A 100 16.22 21.75 10.35
N ASP A 101 15.54 22.84 9.97
CA ASP A 101 14.29 22.77 9.22
C ASP A 101 14.55 22.52 7.74
N LEU A 102 14.16 21.33 7.29
CA LEU A 102 14.41 20.88 5.94
C LEU A 102 13.37 21.47 4.97
N PRO A 103 13.72 21.68 3.69
CA PRO A 103 12.74 21.97 2.65
C PRO A 103 11.61 20.92 2.65
N GLN A 104 10.39 21.34 2.31
CA GLN A 104 9.18 20.51 2.38
C GLN A 104 9.34 19.14 1.73
N GLU A 105 9.99 19.04 0.56
CA GLU A 105 10.19 17.76 -0.14
C GLU A 105 11.13 16.77 0.59
N LYS A 106 11.87 17.25 1.59
CA LYS A 106 12.75 16.46 2.47
C LYS A 106 12.24 16.37 3.91
N ASP A 107 11.12 17.03 4.22
CA ASP A 107 10.54 17.02 5.56
C ASP A 107 9.93 15.63 5.86
N PRO A 108 10.41 14.90 6.88
CA PRO A 108 9.91 13.56 7.19
C PRO A 108 8.49 13.56 7.77
N PHE A 109 7.96 14.70 8.18
CA PHE A 109 6.58 14.89 8.66
C PHE A 109 5.61 15.25 7.55
N TRP A 110 6.07 15.34 6.29
CA TRP A 110 5.25 15.79 5.18
C TRP A 110 5.00 14.70 4.12
N GLU A 111 3.81 14.74 3.50
CA GLU A 111 3.46 13.92 2.35
C GLU A 111 2.60 14.76 1.39
N PRO A 112 2.80 14.66 0.06
CA PRO A 112 1.98 15.38 -0.90
C PRO A 112 0.52 14.92 -0.83
N ALA A 113 -0.42 15.88 -0.92
CA ALA A 113 -1.83 15.54 -1.04
C ALA A 113 -2.14 14.78 -2.35
N ASP A 114 -1.34 15.03 -3.40
CA ASP A 114 -1.54 14.40 -4.70
C ASP A 114 -1.07 12.93 -4.77
N CYS A 115 -0.46 12.39 -3.72
CA CYS A 115 -0.06 10.99 -3.74
C CYS A 115 -1.29 10.08 -3.78
N GLU A 116 -1.15 8.93 -4.44
CA GLU A 116 -2.20 7.93 -4.45
C GLU A 116 -2.43 7.35 -3.06
N LYS A 117 -3.70 7.29 -2.68
CA LYS A 117 -4.17 6.74 -1.42
C LYS A 117 -5.31 5.76 -1.68
N LEU A 118 -5.28 4.61 -1.03
CA LEU A 118 -6.41 3.70 -1.00
C LEU A 118 -7.52 4.33 -0.14
N ILE A 119 -8.66 4.62 -0.76
CA ILE A 119 -9.86 5.11 -0.07
C ILE A 119 -10.52 3.93 0.65
N GLY A 120 -10.66 2.82 -0.07
CA GLY A 120 -11.19 1.58 0.46
C GLY A 120 -11.28 0.49 -0.60
N THR A 121 -11.81 -0.65 -0.19
CA THR A 121 -12.01 -1.82 -1.05
C THR A 121 -13.47 -2.22 -1.07
N CYS A 122 -13.87 -2.91 -2.14
CA CYS A 122 -15.12 -3.67 -2.19
C CYS A 122 -14.86 -5.03 -2.85
N HIS A 123 -15.68 -6.01 -2.49
CA HIS A 123 -15.49 -7.40 -2.88
C HIS A 123 -16.73 -7.89 -3.62
N VAL A 124 -16.54 -8.27 -4.88
CA VAL A 124 -17.61 -8.73 -5.77
C VAL A 124 -17.62 -10.25 -5.75
N LEU A 125 -18.73 -10.88 -5.35
CA LEU A 125 -18.86 -12.33 -5.38
C LEU A 125 -19.02 -12.81 -6.82
N LEU A 126 -18.16 -13.73 -7.25
CA LEU A 126 -18.11 -14.18 -8.64
C LEU A 126 -19.02 -15.37 -8.94
N GLN A 127 -19.78 -15.85 -7.95
CA GLN A 127 -20.54 -17.08 -8.07
C GLN A 127 -21.53 -17.01 -9.22
N SER A 128 -22.21 -15.88 -9.45
CA SER A 128 -23.13 -15.71 -10.58
C SER A 128 -22.47 -15.99 -11.94
N LEU A 129 -21.21 -15.58 -12.12
CA LEU A 129 -20.47 -15.84 -13.34
C LEU A 129 -20.18 -17.34 -13.55
N ALA A 130 -20.06 -18.12 -12.48
CA ALA A 130 -19.90 -19.58 -12.57
C ALA A 130 -21.11 -20.28 -13.21
N TYR A 131 -22.29 -19.66 -13.09
CA TYR A 131 -23.54 -20.12 -13.68
C TYR A 131 -23.88 -19.40 -14.99
N ASN A 132 -22.94 -18.59 -15.53
CA ASN A 132 -23.15 -17.76 -16.72
C ASN A 132 -24.30 -16.76 -16.56
N ILE A 133 -24.49 -16.22 -15.34
CA ILE A 133 -25.52 -15.25 -15.00
C ILE A 133 -24.90 -13.86 -14.83
N ASP A 134 -25.61 -12.84 -15.32
CA ASP A 134 -25.26 -11.44 -15.13
C ASP A 134 -25.19 -11.06 -13.64
N LEU A 135 -24.17 -10.29 -13.29
CA LEU A 135 -24.05 -9.67 -11.99
C LEU A 135 -24.14 -8.15 -12.14
N GLN A 136 -24.99 -7.51 -11.34
CA GLN A 136 -25.02 -6.06 -11.20
C GLN A 136 -25.26 -5.70 -9.74
N GLU A 137 -24.29 -5.04 -9.13
CA GLU A 137 -24.31 -4.72 -7.70
C GLU A 137 -23.87 -3.29 -7.44
N LYS A 138 -24.45 -2.71 -6.39
CA LYS A 138 -23.97 -1.48 -5.76
C LYS A 138 -23.33 -1.84 -4.44
N LEU A 139 -22.00 -1.77 -4.38
CA LEU A 139 -21.21 -2.22 -3.24
C LEU A 139 -20.70 -1.06 -2.41
N VAL A 140 -20.67 -1.22 -1.09
CA VAL A 140 -20.05 -0.27 -0.16
C VAL A 140 -18.53 -0.33 -0.32
N ILE A 141 -17.90 0.83 -0.35
CA ILE A 141 -16.45 1.00 -0.30
C ILE A 141 -16.06 1.06 1.17
N SER A 142 -15.37 0.04 1.67
CA SER A 142 -14.95 -0.02 3.07
C SER A 142 -13.50 0.40 3.21
N ASP A 143 -13.21 1.33 4.13
CA ASP A 143 -11.83 1.61 4.52
C ASP A 143 -11.24 0.46 5.36
N PHE A 144 -9.98 0.61 5.76
CA PHE A 144 -9.30 -0.40 6.58
C PHE A 144 -9.87 -0.58 8.00
N LYS A 145 -10.75 0.32 8.45
CA LYS A 145 -11.51 0.19 9.71
C LYS A 145 -12.91 -0.38 9.48
N GLY A 146 -13.27 -0.72 8.25
CA GLY A 146 -14.61 -1.15 7.87
C GLY A 146 -15.64 -0.02 7.82
N GLN A 147 -15.20 1.25 7.75
CA GLN A 147 -16.09 2.39 7.63
C GLN A 147 -16.49 2.61 6.17
N ASP A 148 -17.76 3.00 5.97
CA ASP A 148 -18.31 3.37 4.67
C ASP A 148 -17.64 4.65 4.13
N GLN A 149 -17.04 4.55 2.94
CA GLN A 149 -16.41 5.64 2.18
C GLN A 149 -17.14 5.95 0.87
N GLY A 150 -18.38 5.52 0.72
CA GLY A 150 -19.16 5.63 -0.50
C GLY A 150 -19.52 4.28 -1.08
N HIS A 151 -20.08 4.30 -2.29
CA HIS A 151 -20.54 3.11 -2.99
C HIS A 151 -19.97 3.08 -4.40
N VAL A 152 -19.82 1.89 -4.99
CA VAL A 152 -19.42 1.70 -6.38
C VAL A 152 -20.40 0.79 -7.10
N ASP A 153 -20.77 1.18 -8.32
CA ASP A 153 -21.67 0.43 -9.19
C ASP A 153 -20.83 -0.45 -10.12
N ILE A 154 -20.95 -1.77 -9.97
CA ILE A 154 -20.17 -2.78 -10.69
C ILE A 154 -21.11 -3.74 -11.39
N ALA A 155 -20.73 -4.18 -12.58
CA ALA A 155 -21.39 -5.29 -13.26
C ALA A 155 -20.38 -6.25 -13.88
N ILE A 156 -20.74 -7.53 -13.93
CA ILE A 156 -20.00 -8.56 -14.66
C ILE A 156 -20.99 -9.27 -15.57
N VAL A 157 -20.79 -9.14 -16.87
CA VAL A 157 -21.73 -9.59 -17.90
C VAL A 157 -21.10 -10.73 -18.68
N PRO A 158 -21.56 -11.97 -18.57
CA PRO A 158 -21.11 -13.06 -19.41
C PRO A 158 -21.47 -12.79 -20.88
N CYS A 159 -20.62 -13.25 -21.77
CA CYS A 159 -20.66 -12.86 -23.17
C CYS A 159 -20.39 -14.05 -24.09
N THR A 160 -20.84 -13.87 -25.33
CA THR A 160 -20.36 -14.65 -26.47
C THR A 160 -18.92 -14.28 -26.85
N LYS A 161 -18.31 -15.05 -27.77
CA LYS A 161 -16.94 -14.80 -28.28
C LYS A 161 -16.73 -13.40 -28.86
N ASP A 162 -17.79 -12.76 -29.34
CA ASP A 162 -17.77 -11.43 -29.96
C ASP A 162 -18.09 -10.32 -28.92
N TYR A 163 -18.05 -10.66 -27.62
CA TYR A 163 -18.37 -9.80 -26.48
C TYR A 163 -19.76 -9.16 -26.53
N LYS A 164 -20.72 -9.89 -27.11
CA LYS A 164 -22.14 -9.57 -26.95
C LYS A 164 -22.67 -10.27 -25.71
N PRO A 165 -23.44 -9.58 -24.85
CA PRO A 165 -24.09 -10.19 -23.69
C PRO A 165 -24.86 -11.45 -24.09
N VAL A 166 -24.78 -12.48 -23.26
CA VAL A 166 -25.62 -13.67 -23.41
C VAL A 166 -27.07 -13.34 -23.05
N GLY A 167 -28.03 -14.09 -23.57
CA GLY A 167 -29.44 -13.92 -23.17
C GLY A 167 -29.67 -14.37 -21.72
N GLU A 168 -30.69 -13.83 -21.06
CA GLU A 168 -31.04 -14.18 -19.67
C GLU A 168 -31.37 -15.68 -19.49
N ASP A 169 -31.83 -16.36 -20.55
CA ASP A 169 -32.12 -17.80 -20.56
C ASP A 169 -30.89 -18.68 -20.83
N GLU A 170 -29.71 -18.11 -21.13
CA GLU A 170 -28.48 -18.84 -21.48
C GLU A 170 -27.57 -19.07 -20.25
N PHE A 171 -28.13 -19.56 -19.15
CA PHE A 171 -27.37 -19.95 -17.95
C PHE A 171 -26.98 -21.44 -17.96
N VAL A 172 -26.07 -21.84 -17.07
CA VAL A 172 -25.72 -23.26 -16.84
C VAL A 172 -26.21 -23.71 -15.47
N GLU A 173 -26.70 -24.95 -15.36
CA GLU A 173 -27.19 -25.50 -14.09
C GLU A 173 -26.05 -25.97 -13.18
N ASP A 174 -25.02 -26.62 -13.76
CA ASP A 174 -23.79 -27.00 -13.07
C ASP A 174 -22.59 -26.23 -13.67
N PRO A 175 -21.83 -25.44 -12.88
CA PRO A 175 -20.61 -24.78 -13.35
C PRO A 175 -19.60 -25.72 -14.01
N LYS A 176 -19.60 -27.01 -13.66
CA LYS A 176 -18.73 -28.02 -14.30
C LYS A 176 -19.00 -28.20 -15.79
N GLU A 177 -20.17 -27.82 -16.29
CA GLU A 177 -20.45 -27.81 -17.71
C GLU A 177 -19.56 -26.83 -18.49
N LEU A 178 -18.96 -25.85 -17.81
CA LEU A 178 -18.01 -24.92 -18.41
C LEU A 178 -16.62 -25.53 -18.60
N LEU A 179 -16.28 -26.66 -17.93
CA LEU A 179 -14.95 -27.25 -18.00
C LEU A 179 -14.48 -27.49 -19.44
N GLY A 180 -13.27 -27.02 -19.75
CA GLY A 180 -12.67 -27.11 -21.08
C GLY A 180 -13.26 -26.17 -22.14
N LYS A 181 -14.37 -25.48 -21.85
CA LYS A 181 -14.99 -24.50 -22.75
C LYS A 181 -14.36 -23.11 -22.55
N PRO A 182 -14.37 -22.24 -23.57
CA PRO A 182 -14.00 -20.84 -23.39
C PRO A 182 -15.11 -20.09 -22.65
N LEU A 183 -14.72 -19.14 -21.80
CA LEU A 183 -15.63 -18.19 -21.15
C LEU A 183 -15.21 -16.76 -21.51
N PHE A 184 -16.20 -15.93 -21.85
CA PHE A 184 -16.02 -14.52 -22.15
C PHE A 184 -16.92 -13.71 -21.21
N CYS A 185 -16.42 -12.61 -20.67
CA CYS A 185 -17.24 -11.67 -19.92
C CYS A 185 -16.70 -10.25 -20.03
N ILE A 186 -17.53 -9.29 -19.65
CA ILE A 186 -17.15 -7.88 -19.52
C ILE A 186 -17.27 -7.49 -18.05
N VAL A 187 -16.16 -7.06 -17.45
CA VAL A 187 -16.15 -6.42 -16.13
C VAL A 187 -16.38 -4.92 -16.32
N LYS A 188 -17.45 -4.40 -15.73
CA LYS A 188 -17.84 -3.00 -15.80
C LYS A 188 -17.72 -2.34 -14.44
N ILE A 189 -17.09 -1.17 -14.39
CA ILE A 189 -17.09 -0.28 -13.23
C ILE A 189 -17.70 1.04 -13.71
N THR A 190 -18.95 1.27 -13.38
CA THR A 190 -19.74 2.35 -13.98
C THR A 190 -19.45 3.68 -13.30
N ALA A 191 -19.64 3.74 -11.99
CA ALA A 191 -19.49 4.95 -11.21
C ALA A 191 -19.18 4.63 -9.74
N ALA A 192 -18.65 5.61 -9.01
CA ALA A 192 -18.72 5.64 -7.55
C ALA A 192 -19.57 6.81 -7.08
N GLN A 193 -20.10 6.73 -5.86
CA GLN A 193 -20.99 7.72 -5.27
C GLN A 193 -20.63 7.95 -3.79
N GLY A 194 -20.64 9.21 -3.36
CA GLY A 194 -20.44 9.58 -1.97
C GLY A 194 -19.02 9.41 -1.45
N LEU A 195 -17.99 9.53 -2.31
CA LEU A 195 -16.59 9.50 -1.88
C LEU A 195 -16.26 10.63 -0.88
N PRO A 196 -15.21 10.49 -0.06
CA PRO A 196 -14.85 11.50 0.94
C PRO A 196 -14.58 12.87 0.33
N GLN A 197 -15.06 13.93 1.00
CA GLN A 197 -15.00 15.30 0.46
C GLN A 197 -13.59 15.84 0.23
N ASN A 198 -12.59 15.29 0.91
CA ASN A 198 -11.19 15.66 0.74
C ASN A 198 -10.53 14.98 -0.46
N ILE A 199 -11.22 14.12 -1.21
CA ILE A 199 -10.71 13.51 -2.44
C ILE A 199 -10.90 14.48 -3.61
N ALA A 200 -9.80 14.76 -4.33
CA ALA A 200 -9.77 15.59 -5.53
C ALA A 200 -9.90 14.76 -6.80
N LYS A 201 -9.28 13.58 -6.82
CA LYS A 201 -9.29 12.65 -7.95
C LYS A 201 -9.49 11.23 -7.48
N SER A 202 -10.11 10.39 -8.29
CA SER A 202 -10.37 9.00 -7.96
C SER A 202 -10.30 8.09 -9.19
N PHE A 203 -9.93 6.84 -8.97
CA PHE A 203 -9.94 5.75 -9.96
C PHE A 203 -10.08 4.41 -9.24
N CYS A 204 -10.39 3.35 -9.98
CA CYS A 204 -10.45 1.99 -9.45
C CYS A 204 -9.34 1.11 -10.04
N ARG A 205 -8.88 0.13 -9.26
CA ARG A 205 -7.93 -0.91 -9.67
C ARG A 205 -8.45 -2.29 -9.29
N TYR A 206 -8.19 -3.30 -10.12
CA TYR A 206 -8.46 -4.70 -9.79
C TYR A 206 -7.58 -5.65 -10.57
N LYS A 207 -7.55 -6.92 -10.13
CA LYS A 207 -6.93 -8.04 -10.84
C LYS A 207 -7.96 -9.15 -10.98
N PHE A 208 -8.18 -9.61 -12.20
CA PHE A 208 -9.11 -10.70 -12.45
C PHE A 208 -8.35 -12.03 -12.43
N TYR A 209 -8.80 -12.97 -11.58
CA TYR A 209 -8.24 -14.32 -11.48
C TYR A 209 -6.71 -14.37 -11.29
N LEU A 210 -5.95 -14.74 -12.34
CA LEU A 210 -4.49 -14.92 -12.34
C LEU A 210 -3.73 -13.74 -12.98
N ASP A 211 -4.42 -12.65 -13.28
CA ASP A 211 -3.78 -11.43 -13.79
C ASP A 211 -2.72 -10.93 -12.81
N LYS A 212 -1.53 -10.64 -13.34
CA LYS A 212 -0.40 -10.14 -12.54
C LYS A 212 -0.46 -8.63 -12.35
N ASP A 213 -0.87 -7.95 -13.40
CA ASP A 213 -0.94 -6.50 -13.48
C ASP A 213 -2.36 -6.02 -13.17
N TYR A 214 -2.45 -4.85 -12.55
CA TYR A 214 -3.74 -4.24 -12.28
C TYR A 214 -4.36 -3.69 -13.57
N VAL A 215 -5.66 -3.96 -13.74
CA VAL A 215 -6.50 -3.16 -14.63
C VAL A 215 -6.91 -1.91 -13.86
N GLN A 216 -6.72 -0.74 -14.48
CA GLN A 216 -7.06 0.55 -13.89
C GLN A 216 -8.10 1.28 -14.75
N THR A 217 -9.04 1.95 -14.10
CA THR A 217 -9.97 2.87 -14.77
C THR A 217 -9.29 4.21 -15.08
N ASN A 218 -9.98 5.07 -15.84
CA ASN A 218 -9.57 6.46 -15.98
C ASN A 218 -9.67 7.20 -14.64
N GLU A 219 -8.73 8.11 -14.38
CA GLU A 219 -8.77 8.99 -13.21
C GLU A 219 -9.73 10.15 -13.46
N ILE A 220 -10.75 10.28 -12.61
CA ILE A 220 -11.78 11.31 -12.68
C ILE A 220 -11.51 12.33 -11.58
N SER A 221 -11.63 13.62 -11.91
CA SER A 221 -11.30 14.74 -11.01
C SER A 221 -12.52 15.58 -10.65
N GLY A 222 -12.50 16.22 -9.48
CA GLY A 222 -13.41 17.30 -9.13
C GLY A 222 -14.81 16.88 -8.66
N THR A 223 -15.04 15.60 -8.38
CA THR A 223 -16.35 15.08 -7.96
C THR A 223 -16.20 13.98 -6.91
N ILE A 224 -17.18 13.91 -6.00
CA ILE A 224 -17.34 12.78 -5.06
C ILE A 224 -18.18 11.64 -5.67
N ASN A 225 -18.74 11.87 -6.86
CA ASN A 225 -19.55 10.91 -7.62
C ASN A 225 -18.93 10.72 -9.01
N PRO A 226 -17.75 10.08 -9.13
CA PRO A 226 -17.08 9.90 -10.42
C PRO A 226 -17.81 8.88 -11.30
N GLU A 227 -17.99 9.22 -12.58
CA GLU A 227 -18.42 8.27 -13.61
C GLU A 227 -17.19 7.74 -14.34
N PHE A 228 -16.86 6.47 -14.12
CA PHE A 228 -15.69 5.83 -14.72
C PHE A 228 -15.98 5.28 -16.11
N ASN A 229 -17.21 4.81 -16.35
CA ASN A 229 -17.65 4.17 -17.60
C ASN A 229 -16.62 3.14 -18.12
N HIS A 230 -16.04 2.38 -17.18
CA HIS A 230 -14.98 1.44 -17.49
C HIS A 230 -15.56 0.10 -17.90
N GLU A 231 -15.07 -0.45 -19.01
CA GLU A 231 -15.38 -1.81 -19.45
C GLU A 231 -14.09 -2.55 -19.80
N LYS A 232 -13.96 -3.77 -19.28
CA LYS A 232 -12.85 -4.66 -19.61
C LYS A 232 -13.39 -6.01 -20.07
N GLN A 233 -13.07 -6.33 -21.31
CA GLN A 233 -13.26 -7.65 -21.89
C GLN A 233 -12.25 -8.64 -21.28
N VAL A 234 -12.77 -9.77 -20.79
CA VAL A 234 -12.03 -10.87 -20.19
C VAL A 234 -12.28 -12.14 -20.99
N THR A 235 -11.22 -12.90 -21.25
CA THR A 235 -11.31 -14.19 -21.94
C THR A 235 -10.51 -15.26 -21.23
N ILE A 236 -11.22 -16.31 -20.85
CA ILE A 236 -10.64 -17.55 -20.35
C ILE A 236 -10.75 -18.57 -21.48
N LYS A 237 -9.61 -18.89 -22.11
CA LYS A 237 -9.58 -19.75 -23.31
C LYS A 237 -10.12 -21.15 -23.06
N SER A 238 -9.85 -21.67 -21.86
CA SER A 238 -10.30 -22.98 -21.41
C SER A 238 -10.52 -22.88 -19.91
N VAL A 239 -11.76 -23.04 -19.49
CA VAL A 239 -12.13 -23.07 -18.07
C VAL A 239 -11.55 -24.34 -17.42
N THR A 240 -10.92 -24.15 -16.27
CA THR A 240 -10.32 -25.21 -15.46
C THR A 240 -11.11 -25.40 -14.16
N GLU A 241 -10.90 -26.51 -13.46
CA GLU A 241 -11.49 -26.73 -12.12
C GLU A 241 -11.11 -25.61 -11.15
N GLN A 242 -9.84 -25.18 -11.17
CA GLN A 242 -9.34 -24.06 -10.36
C GLN A 242 -10.03 -22.74 -10.68
N PHE A 243 -10.39 -22.51 -11.95
CA PHE A 243 -11.12 -21.30 -12.33
C PHE A 243 -12.58 -21.36 -11.85
N ILE A 244 -13.23 -22.52 -11.93
CA ILE A 244 -14.57 -22.71 -11.37
C ILE A 244 -14.56 -22.54 -9.85
N GLU A 245 -13.56 -23.08 -9.17
CA GLU A 245 -13.37 -22.90 -7.73
C GLU A 245 -13.17 -21.42 -7.37
N TYR A 246 -12.36 -20.71 -8.15
CA TYR A 246 -12.22 -19.26 -8.04
C TYR A 246 -13.57 -18.52 -8.18
N LEU A 247 -14.37 -18.83 -9.19
CA LEU A 247 -15.67 -18.19 -9.39
C LEU A 247 -16.64 -18.49 -8.24
N ASN A 248 -16.66 -19.72 -7.73
CA ASN A 248 -17.59 -20.13 -6.67
C ASN A 248 -17.22 -19.61 -5.28
N ASN A 249 -15.93 -19.55 -4.96
CA ASN A 249 -15.47 -19.37 -3.58
C ASN A 249 -14.74 -18.06 -3.33
N GLU A 250 -14.26 -17.38 -4.37
CA GLU A 250 -13.49 -16.15 -4.21
C GLU A 250 -14.26 -14.90 -4.67
N SER A 251 -13.77 -13.75 -4.24
CA SER A 251 -14.25 -12.45 -4.68
C SER A 251 -13.27 -11.79 -5.64
N LEU A 252 -13.80 -10.98 -6.55
CA LEU A 252 -13.02 -9.96 -7.24
C LEU A 252 -12.88 -8.74 -6.33
N TYR A 253 -11.64 -8.40 -6.00
CA TYR A 253 -11.31 -7.25 -5.17
C TYR A 253 -11.17 -6.02 -6.05
N ILE A 254 -12.02 -5.03 -5.82
CA ILE A 254 -11.91 -3.71 -6.43
C ILE A 254 -11.36 -2.76 -5.38
N GLU A 255 -10.24 -2.14 -5.71
CA GLU A 255 -9.61 -1.10 -4.91
C GLU A 255 -10.04 0.26 -5.44
N VAL A 256 -10.60 1.12 -4.58
CA VAL A 256 -10.94 2.50 -4.93
C VAL A 256 -9.84 3.40 -4.39
N TRP A 257 -9.12 4.04 -5.30
CA TRP A 257 -8.00 4.91 -5.01
C TRP A 257 -8.36 6.37 -5.25
N GLY A 258 -7.65 7.27 -4.59
CA GLY A 258 -7.76 8.68 -4.88
C GLY A 258 -6.53 9.49 -4.54
N ARG A 259 -6.59 10.75 -4.93
CA ARG A 259 -5.63 11.81 -4.59
C ARG A 259 -6.38 12.86 -3.80
N GLN A 260 -5.78 13.33 -2.73
CA GLN A 260 -6.42 14.26 -1.81
C GLN A 260 -6.33 15.69 -2.34
N LYS A 261 -7.27 16.55 -1.92
CA LYS A 261 -7.25 17.98 -2.20
C LYS A 261 -6.05 18.60 -1.51
N ALA A 262 -5.43 19.58 -2.17
CA ALA A 262 -4.38 20.38 -1.57
C ALA A 262 -4.89 21.03 -0.27
N GLY A 263 -4.13 20.86 0.83
CA GLY A 263 -4.42 21.53 2.10
C GLY A 263 -4.26 23.05 1.98
N LYS A 264 -4.79 23.80 2.97
CA LYS A 264 -4.68 25.27 3.05
C LYS A 264 -3.23 25.68 3.32
N GLY A 265 -2.38 25.63 2.28
CA GLY A 265 -0.94 25.85 2.38
C GLY A 265 -0.14 25.16 1.27
N GLN A 266 -0.72 24.13 0.61
CA GLN A 266 -0.10 23.46 -0.52
C GLN A 266 -0.47 24.18 -1.82
N LYS A 267 0.48 24.90 -2.44
CA LYS A 267 0.30 25.39 -3.81
C LYS A 267 0.41 24.20 -4.76
N GLU A 268 -0.65 23.93 -5.53
CA GLU A 268 -0.62 22.98 -6.66
C GLU A 268 0.53 23.33 -7.61
N LYS A 269 1.54 22.46 -7.72
CA LYS A 269 2.52 22.53 -8.80
C LYS A 269 1.98 21.72 -9.98
N THR A 270 1.22 22.37 -10.87
CA THR A 270 0.89 21.79 -12.17
C THR A 270 2.18 21.66 -12.99
N MET A 271 2.65 20.44 -13.24
CA MET A 271 3.75 20.22 -14.20
C MET A 271 3.25 20.49 -15.62
N VAL A 272 3.54 21.67 -16.16
CA VAL A 272 3.48 21.93 -17.60
C VAL A 272 4.88 22.34 -18.07
N GLY A 273 5.48 21.50 -18.91
CA GLY A 273 6.77 21.80 -19.53
C GLY A 273 6.63 22.75 -20.71
N LYS A 274 7.45 23.81 -20.74
CA LYS A 274 8.36 24.21 -21.85
C LYS A 274 8.84 25.67 -21.70
N GLY A 275 10.16 25.87 -21.81
CA GLY A 275 10.74 26.91 -22.68
C GLY A 275 11.03 28.31 -22.12
N GLY A 276 12.27 28.48 -21.62
CA GLY A 276 13.17 29.65 -21.68
C GLY A 276 12.68 31.09 -21.90
N LYS A 277 13.11 32.02 -21.03
CA LYS A 277 14.23 32.98 -21.27
C LYS A 277 14.40 34.00 -20.12
N GLN A 278 15.67 34.28 -19.84
CA GLN A 278 16.37 35.34 -19.08
C GLN A 278 15.63 36.64 -18.70
N ALA A 279 15.88 37.14 -17.47
CA ALA A 279 16.72 38.32 -17.14
C ALA A 279 16.25 39.09 -15.87
N ALA A 280 17.19 39.47 -14.99
CA ALA A 280 17.08 40.46 -13.90
C ALA A 280 17.42 41.89 -14.46
N PRO A 281 17.38 43.06 -13.73
CA PRO A 281 17.66 43.26 -12.28
C PRO A 281 16.92 44.39 -11.48
N ALA A 282 17.07 44.33 -10.14
CA ALA A 282 17.27 45.35 -9.07
C ALA A 282 16.40 46.64 -8.85
N ALA A 283 15.71 46.68 -7.68
CA ALA A 283 15.65 47.67 -6.55
C ALA A 283 15.33 49.19 -6.78
N PRO A 284 15.08 50.07 -5.75
CA PRO A 284 15.02 49.90 -4.28
C PRO A 284 13.94 50.75 -3.47
N VAL A 285 13.97 50.61 -2.13
CA VAL A 285 13.55 51.51 -0.99
C VAL A 285 12.08 51.91 -0.71
N GLY A 286 11.65 51.71 0.54
CA GLY A 286 10.62 52.52 1.21
C GLY A 286 10.13 51.95 2.55
N GLY A 287 10.77 52.30 3.66
CA GLY A 287 10.35 51.88 5.01
C GLY A 287 9.36 52.85 5.66
N VAL A 288 8.50 52.35 6.56
CA VAL A 288 7.97 53.06 7.73
C VAL A 288 7.68 52.03 8.84
N ALA A 289 8.23 52.29 10.02
CA ALA A 289 7.96 51.59 11.28
C ALA A 289 6.82 52.28 12.03
N VAL A 290 5.94 51.54 12.72
CA VAL A 290 5.34 51.92 14.03
C VAL A 290 5.00 50.67 14.86
N ASN A 291 5.31 50.79 16.14
CA ASN A 291 5.19 49.89 17.30
C ASN A 291 3.82 49.25 17.59
N GLY A 292 3.89 48.08 18.25
CA GLY A 292 2.86 47.54 19.14
C GLY A 292 3.39 46.40 20.02
N GLN A 293 3.81 46.75 21.25
CA GLN A 293 4.05 45.88 22.42
C GLN A 293 2.83 44.97 22.71
N ALA A 294 2.85 43.90 23.50
CA ALA A 294 3.84 43.04 24.14
C ALA A 294 3.00 41.90 24.77
N GLY A 295 3.53 40.68 24.84
CA GLY A 295 2.85 39.55 25.47
C GLY A 295 3.76 38.34 25.61
N GLY A 296 4.97 38.55 26.16
CA GLY A 296 5.92 37.48 26.43
C GLY A 296 5.62 36.83 27.77
N THR A 297 5.05 35.63 27.76
CA THR A 297 5.18 34.68 28.87
C THR A 297 6.59 34.10 28.83
N ALA A 298 7.39 34.41 29.83
CA ALA A 298 8.74 33.88 30.01
C ALA A 298 8.68 32.35 30.17
N LEU A 299 9.16 31.62 29.18
CA LEU A 299 9.52 30.21 29.32
C LEU A 299 10.77 30.15 30.21
N THR A 300 10.65 29.48 31.35
CA THR A 300 11.79 29.13 32.18
C THR A 300 12.71 28.17 31.41
N PRO A 301 14.04 28.42 31.31
CA PRO A 301 14.96 27.49 30.67
C PRO A 301 15.00 26.16 31.43
N ILE A 302 14.73 25.06 30.74
CA ILE A 302 15.02 23.71 31.23
C ILE A 302 16.56 23.53 31.15
N PRO A 303 17.24 22.95 32.16
CA PRO A 303 18.70 22.88 32.19
C PRO A 303 19.28 22.10 30.99
N ASP A 304 20.12 22.79 30.21
CA ASP A 304 20.82 22.40 28.96
C ASP A 304 21.51 21.02 28.93
N THR A 305 21.69 20.39 30.08
CA THR A 305 22.48 19.15 30.18
C THR A 305 21.64 17.90 29.92
N LYS A 306 20.34 17.90 30.26
CA LYS A 306 19.46 16.75 30.01
C LYS A 306 19.09 16.61 28.52
N SER A 307 18.80 17.71 27.85
CA SER A 307 18.45 17.73 26.42
C SER A 307 19.63 17.32 25.53
N LYS A 308 20.85 17.70 25.87
CA LYS A 308 22.07 17.31 25.13
C LYS A 308 22.41 15.83 25.25
N GLU A 309 22.23 15.23 26.44
CA GLU A 309 22.42 13.79 26.62
C GLU A 309 21.35 12.97 25.87
N GLU A 310 20.10 13.44 25.84
CA GLU A 310 19.01 12.84 25.08
C GLU A 310 19.26 12.96 23.56
N ALA A 311 19.68 14.13 23.06
CA ALA A 311 20.06 14.33 21.67
C ALA A 311 21.25 13.46 21.24
N ALA A 312 22.24 13.27 22.13
CA ALA A 312 23.37 12.37 21.87
C ALA A 312 22.94 10.89 21.79
N LYS A 313 22.01 10.45 22.65
CA LYS A 313 21.42 9.11 22.57
C LYS A 313 20.63 8.92 21.28
N TYR A 314 19.82 9.90 20.89
CA TYR A 314 19.07 9.86 19.64
C TYR A 314 19.98 9.76 18.44
N ARG A 315 21.08 10.53 18.38
CA ARG A 315 22.07 10.41 17.30
C ARG A 315 22.73 9.04 17.26
N GLN A 316 23.16 8.51 18.40
CA GLN A 316 23.80 7.19 18.45
C GLN A 316 22.84 6.07 18.02
N GLU A 317 21.59 6.13 18.47
CA GLU A 317 20.58 5.15 18.09
C GLU A 317 20.20 5.27 16.62
N ALA A 318 20.04 6.50 16.14
CA ALA A 318 19.80 6.79 14.75
C ALA A 318 20.93 6.17 13.90
N ASP A 319 22.20 6.50 14.14
CA ASP A 319 23.33 6.01 13.34
C ASP A 319 23.39 4.47 13.29
N SER A 320 23.08 3.83 14.40
CA SER A 320 22.96 2.36 14.50
C SER A 320 21.82 1.81 13.63
N GLN A 321 20.66 2.46 13.63
CA GLN A 321 19.50 2.05 12.82
C GLN A 321 19.69 2.30 11.33
N LYS A 322 20.28 3.44 10.93
CA LYS A 322 20.64 3.72 9.53
C LYS A 322 21.60 2.68 8.98
N LYS A 323 22.64 2.33 9.74
CA LYS A 323 23.58 1.27 9.35
C LYS A 323 22.87 -0.08 9.14
N ARG A 324 21.92 -0.43 10.02
CA ARG A 324 21.11 -1.66 9.85
C ARG A 324 20.20 -1.60 8.62
N ALA A 325 19.62 -0.44 8.31
CA ALA A 325 18.78 -0.25 7.13
C ALA A 325 19.58 -0.37 5.83
N GLU A 326 20.75 0.28 5.75
CA GLU A 326 21.68 0.16 4.62
C GLU A 326 22.15 -1.30 4.43
N GLU A 327 22.45 -2.00 5.53
CA GLU A 327 22.79 -3.43 5.50
C GLU A 327 21.62 -4.31 5.03
N SER A 328 20.39 -3.99 5.45
CA SER A 328 19.17 -4.68 5.03
C SER A 328 18.90 -4.50 3.53
N ASP A 329 18.99 -3.27 3.02
CA ASP A 329 18.81 -2.95 1.60
C ASP A 329 19.90 -3.61 0.74
N ALA A 330 21.15 -3.63 1.22
CA ALA A 330 22.23 -4.34 0.55
C ALA A 330 21.97 -5.85 0.48
N LYS A 331 21.42 -6.46 1.54
CA LYS A 331 21.03 -7.89 1.55
C LYS A 331 19.86 -8.15 0.60
N LEU A 332 18.82 -7.32 0.62
CA LEU A 332 17.65 -7.46 -0.24
C LEU A 332 18.01 -7.30 -1.73
N SER A 333 18.92 -6.37 -2.04
CA SER A 333 19.47 -6.18 -3.39
C SER A 333 20.23 -7.42 -3.88
N LYS A 334 21.04 -8.05 -3.02
CA LYS A 334 21.73 -9.31 -3.33
C LYS A 334 20.76 -10.48 -3.56
N ILE A 335 19.74 -10.61 -2.71
CA ILE A 335 18.70 -11.64 -2.85
C ILE A 335 17.95 -11.46 -4.18
N ASN A 336 17.50 -10.24 -4.48
CA ASN A 336 16.80 -9.94 -5.73
C ASN A 336 17.69 -10.17 -6.97
N GLY A 337 18.99 -9.84 -6.89
CA GLY A 337 19.96 -10.12 -7.94
C GLY A 337 20.10 -11.62 -8.22
N TYR A 338 20.28 -12.42 -7.16
CA TYR A 338 20.37 -13.87 -7.26
C TYR A 338 19.09 -14.51 -7.83
N MET A 339 17.93 -14.06 -7.37
CA MET A 339 16.62 -14.51 -7.89
C MET A 339 16.46 -14.22 -9.38
N ARG A 340 16.86 -13.02 -9.82
CA ARG A 340 16.81 -12.61 -11.23
C ARG A 340 17.74 -13.46 -12.10
N GLU A 341 18.95 -13.74 -11.63
CA GLU A 341 19.91 -14.59 -12.34
C GLU A 341 19.39 -16.03 -12.50
N ARG A 342 18.84 -16.62 -11.42
CA ARG A 342 18.27 -17.97 -11.47
C ARG A 342 17.03 -18.05 -12.36
N LYS A 343 16.16 -17.04 -12.32
CA LYS A 343 15.01 -16.93 -13.22
C LYS A 343 15.43 -16.85 -14.68
N ASN A 344 16.47 -16.08 -15.00
CA ASN A 344 17.03 -16.00 -16.36
C ASN A 344 17.64 -17.34 -16.83
N LYS A 345 18.13 -18.16 -15.91
CA LYS A 345 18.65 -19.51 -16.16
C LYS A 345 17.56 -20.59 -16.14
N GLY A 346 16.28 -20.23 -15.98
CA GLY A 346 15.16 -21.17 -15.99
C GLY A 346 15.02 -22.03 -14.73
N HIS A 347 15.69 -21.68 -13.63
CA HIS A 347 15.60 -22.42 -12.37
C HIS A 347 14.35 -22.00 -11.56
N THR A 348 13.62 -22.99 -11.06
CA THR A 348 12.39 -22.80 -10.26
C THR A 348 12.55 -23.18 -8.78
N ALA A 349 13.72 -23.67 -8.38
CA ALA A 349 14.03 -24.09 -7.01
C ALA A 349 15.36 -23.51 -6.50
N ILE A 350 15.45 -23.34 -5.18
CA ILE A 350 16.62 -22.83 -4.45
C ILE A 350 16.96 -23.83 -3.35
N LYS A 351 18.24 -24.17 -3.16
CA LYS A 351 18.67 -25.02 -2.05
C LYS A 351 18.58 -24.25 -0.73
N ILE A 352 18.22 -24.93 0.35
CA ILE A 352 18.18 -24.34 1.71
C ILE A 352 19.54 -23.73 2.07
N GLU A 353 20.63 -24.41 1.75
CA GLU A 353 22.02 -23.92 1.94
C GLU A 353 22.29 -22.58 1.25
N ASP A 354 21.71 -22.35 0.07
CA ASP A 354 21.86 -21.08 -0.66
C ASP A 354 21.04 -19.97 0.02
N VAL A 355 19.86 -20.29 0.55
CA VAL A 355 19.02 -19.35 1.31
C VAL A 355 19.73 -18.93 2.60
N GLU A 356 20.29 -19.89 3.35
CA GLU A 356 21.05 -19.64 4.57
C GLU A 356 22.31 -18.80 4.28
N ALA A 357 23.03 -19.10 3.18
CA ALA A 357 24.18 -18.31 2.77
C ALA A 357 23.80 -16.86 2.42
N LEU A 358 22.68 -16.64 1.73
CA LEU A 358 22.18 -15.30 1.37
C LEU A 358 21.76 -14.51 2.62
N LEU A 359 21.07 -15.14 3.56
CA LEU A 359 20.69 -14.52 4.84
C LEU A 359 21.92 -14.17 5.69
N ALA A 360 22.99 -14.96 5.60
CA ALA A 360 24.29 -14.70 6.20
C ALA A 360 25.17 -13.71 5.40
N GLY A 361 24.67 -13.14 4.30
CA GLY A 361 25.37 -12.14 3.48
C GLY A 361 26.46 -12.69 2.55
N LYS A 362 26.54 -14.02 2.38
CA LYS A 362 27.48 -14.73 1.50
C LYS A 362 26.87 -14.96 0.11
N ILE A 363 27.73 -15.11 -0.90
CA ILE A 363 27.32 -15.47 -2.27
C ILE A 363 27.35 -17.00 -2.39
N PRO A 364 26.22 -17.68 -2.68
CA PRO A 364 26.19 -19.13 -2.84
C PRO A 364 26.96 -19.57 -4.10
N LYS A 365 27.71 -20.68 -4.00
CA LYS A 365 28.53 -21.24 -5.10
C LYS A 365 27.89 -22.48 -5.78
N GLY A 366 26.59 -22.73 -5.60
CA GLY A 366 25.96 -24.00 -5.96
C GLY A 366 25.68 -24.22 -7.45
N GLU A 367 26.22 -25.33 -7.99
CA GLU A 367 25.85 -25.98 -9.27
C GLU A 367 24.37 -26.43 -9.33
N PRO A 368 23.80 -26.61 -10.54
CA PRO A 368 22.37 -26.85 -10.75
C PRO A 368 21.83 -28.12 -10.07
N VAL A 369 20.59 -28.04 -9.58
CA VAL A 369 19.80 -29.19 -9.10
C VAL A 369 19.10 -29.80 -10.32
N GLN A 370 19.42 -31.04 -10.66
CA GLN A 370 18.63 -31.80 -11.64
C GLN A 370 17.26 -32.13 -11.04
N PRO A 371 16.17 -32.04 -11.82
CA PRO A 371 14.85 -32.41 -11.35
C PRO A 371 14.83 -33.90 -11.00
N THR A 372 14.49 -34.22 -9.75
CA THR A 372 14.25 -35.60 -9.31
C THR A 372 13.00 -36.11 -10.03
N VAL A 373 13.18 -36.92 -11.07
CA VAL A 373 12.10 -37.67 -11.71
C VAL A 373 11.69 -38.78 -10.74
N VAL A 374 10.53 -38.62 -10.10
CA VAL A 374 9.89 -39.71 -9.35
C VAL A 374 9.34 -40.68 -10.39
N GLN A 375 10.07 -41.76 -10.68
CA GLN A 375 9.53 -42.91 -11.40
C GLN A 375 8.58 -43.65 -10.48
N VAL A 376 7.29 -43.63 -10.82
CA VAL A 376 6.28 -44.50 -10.20
C VAL A 376 6.39 -45.86 -10.89
N GLU A 377 7.16 -46.79 -10.33
CA GLU A 377 7.10 -48.19 -10.75
C GLU A 377 5.85 -48.84 -10.15
N GLY A 378 4.95 -49.27 -11.05
CA GLY A 378 3.76 -50.05 -10.71
C GLY A 378 4.14 -51.42 -10.19
N GLY A 379 3.73 -51.73 -8.96
CA GLY A 379 3.86 -53.03 -8.34
C GLY A 379 2.58 -53.40 -7.61
N SER A 380 1.68 -54.11 -8.31
CA SER A 380 0.52 -54.76 -7.72
C SER A 380 0.98 -55.87 -6.77
N LYS A 381 0.75 -55.73 -5.45
CA LYS A 381 0.58 -56.86 -4.53
C LYS A 381 -0.39 -56.50 -3.40
N ALA A 382 -1.44 -57.32 -3.31
CA ALA A 382 -2.40 -57.37 -2.23
C ALA A 382 -1.71 -57.56 -0.87
N CYS A 383 -2.23 -56.90 0.17
CA CYS A 383 -1.96 -57.30 1.55
C CYS A 383 -3.23 -57.16 2.39
N THR A 384 -3.54 -58.28 3.04
CA THR A 384 -4.73 -58.65 3.79
C THR A 384 -4.89 -57.85 5.08
N ILE A 385 -6.15 -57.60 5.44
CA ILE A 385 -6.61 -57.04 6.72
C ILE A 385 -6.38 -58.07 7.84
N GLN A 386 -5.69 -57.63 8.90
CA GLN A 386 -5.90 -58.12 10.27
C GLN A 386 -6.03 -56.94 11.21
#